data_AF-G4CPJ0-F1
#
_entry.id   AF-G4CPJ0-F1
#
_cell.length_a   1.000
_cell.length_b   1.000
_cell.length_c   1.000
_cell.angle_alpha   90.00
_cell.angle_beta   90.00
_cell.angle_gamma   90.00
#
_symmetry.space_group_name_H-M   'P 1'
#
loop_
_entity.id
_entity.type
_entity.pdbx_description
1 polymer ?
#
loop_
_entity_poly.entity_id
_entity_poly.type
_entity_poly.pdbx_seq_one_letter_code
_entity_poly.pdbx_strand_id
1 'polypeptide(L)'
;MNIIEQTEHFASWLKSLKDYQAKAAILKRIKRMESGLFGDVKSIKNGLFEMRIDVGQGWRVYYFRSGETVYLLIHGGSKSGQQADIEQALAMKQAIQEGKK
;
A
#
# COMPACT_ATOMS: atom_id res chain seq x y z
N MET A 1 -2.95 -4.89 -17.63
CA MET A 1 -3.75 -5.05 -16.39
C MET A 1 -2.74 -5.21 -15.27
N ASN A 2 -2.90 -4.53 -14.13
CA ASN A 2 -1.89 -4.63 -13.07
C ASN A 2 -2.11 -5.90 -12.25
N ILE A 3 -1.02 -6.59 -11.91
CA ILE A 3 -1.02 -7.71 -10.98
C ILE A 3 -0.84 -7.15 -9.57
N ILE A 4 -1.64 -7.58 -8.60
CA ILE A 4 -1.53 -7.11 -7.21
C ILE A 4 -0.92 -8.20 -6.35
N GLU A 5 0.23 -7.90 -5.76
CA GLU A 5 0.91 -8.73 -4.77
C GLU A 5 0.84 -8.04 -3.41
N GLN A 6 0.58 -8.81 -2.36
CA GLN A 6 0.46 -8.30 -1.00
C GLN A 6 1.53 -8.95 -0.13
N THR A 7 2.25 -8.15 0.65
CA THR A 7 3.09 -8.72 1.71
C THR A 7 2.22 -9.35 2.78
N GLU A 8 2.78 -10.28 3.54
CA GLU A 8 2.11 -10.86 4.71
C GLU A 8 1.72 -9.81 5.74
N HIS A 9 2.53 -8.76 5.90
CA HIS A 9 2.26 -7.63 6.79
C HIS A 9 0.97 -6.92 6.39
N PHE A 10 0.85 -6.56 5.10
CA PHE A 10 -0.34 -5.91 4.58
C PHE A 10 -1.57 -6.81 4.65
N ALA A 11 -1.45 -8.07 4.21
CA ALA A 11 -2.56 -9.03 4.19
C ALA A 11 -3.08 -9.31 5.61
N SER A 12 -2.19 -9.51 6.58
CA SER A 12 -2.55 -9.76 7.98
C SER A 12 -3.24 -8.57 8.62
N TRP A 13 -2.74 -7.36 8.36
CA TRP A 13 -3.39 -6.14 8.82
C TRP A 13 -4.79 -5.97 8.21
N LEU A 14 -4.92 -6.13 6.89
CA LEU A 14 -6.22 -5.97 6.22
C LEU A 14 -7.23 -6.99 6.75
N LYS A 15 -6.78 -8.20 7.11
CA LYS A 15 -7.61 -9.21 7.76
C LYS A 15 -8.06 -8.77 9.15
N SER A 16 -7.18 -8.18 9.96
CA SER A 16 -7.46 -7.76 11.35
C SER A 16 -8.18 -6.40 11.48
N LEU A 17 -8.25 -5.61 10.41
CA LEU A 17 -8.91 -4.31 10.39
C LEU A 17 -10.41 -4.42 10.75
N LYS A 18 -10.78 -3.84 11.91
CA LYS A 18 -12.15 -3.84 12.46
C LYS A 18 -13.07 -2.81 11.82
N ASP A 19 -12.51 -1.76 11.22
CA ASP A 19 -13.28 -0.76 10.48
C ASP A 19 -13.71 -1.34 9.13
N TYR A 20 -14.94 -1.87 9.09
CA TYR A 20 -15.50 -2.51 7.90
C TYR A 20 -15.68 -1.53 6.73
N GLN A 21 -16.00 -0.25 7.01
CA GLN A 21 -16.16 0.75 5.96
C GLN A 21 -14.82 1.08 5.31
N ALA A 22 -13.78 1.29 6.12
CA ALA A 22 -12.43 1.48 5.62
C ALA A 22 -11.93 0.24 4.86
N LYS A 23 -12.13 -0.97 5.41
CA LYS A 23 -11.75 -2.22 4.76
C LYS A 23 -12.38 -2.38 3.38
N ALA A 24 -13.69 -2.09 3.25
CA ALA A 24 -14.39 -2.11 1.97
C ALA A 24 -13.83 -1.05 0.99
N ALA A 25 -13.54 0.16 1.48
CA ALA A 25 -12.95 1.23 0.67
C ALA A 25 -11.54 0.86 0.15
N ILE A 26 -10.70 0.26 1.01
CA ILE A 26 -9.37 -0.25 0.66
C ILE A 26 -9.48 -1.33 -0.42
N LEU A 27 -10.30 -2.35 -0.19
CA LEU A 27 -10.49 -3.45 -1.16
C LEU A 27 -11.02 -2.95 -2.51
N LYS A 28 -12.00 -2.05 -2.50
CA LYS A 28 -12.53 -1.42 -3.72
C LYS A 28 -11.43 -0.65 -4.45
N ARG A 29 -10.55 0.03 -3.73
CA ARG A 29 -9.43 0.76 -4.33
C ARG A 29 -8.40 -0.18 -4.94
N ILE A 30 -8.04 -1.26 -4.25
CA ILE A 30 -7.15 -2.31 -4.79
C ILE A 30 -7.70 -2.88 -6.09
N LYS A 31 -9.00 -3.20 -6.12
CA LYS A 31 -9.66 -3.71 -7.33
C LYS A 31 -9.56 -2.73 -8.50
N ARG A 32 -9.69 -1.43 -8.24
CA ARG A 32 -9.53 -0.39 -9.27
C ARG A 32 -8.09 -0.25 -9.75
N MET A 33 -7.11 -0.48 -8.88
CA MET A 33 -5.69 -0.46 -9.24
C MET A 33 -5.34 -1.56 -10.25
N GLU A 34 -5.99 -2.73 -10.19
CA GLU A 34 -5.84 -3.79 -11.22
C GLU A 34 -6.15 -3.26 -12.62
N SER A 35 -7.13 -2.35 -12.74
CA SER A 35 -7.49 -1.69 -14.01
C SER A 35 -6.70 -0.41 -14.30
N GLY A 36 -5.66 -0.10 -13.52
CA GLY A 36 -4.84 1.10 -13.68
C GLY A 36 -5.41 2.37 -13.04
N LEU A 37 -6.49 2.26 -12.27
CA LEU A 37 -7.15 3.40 -11.63
C LEU A 37 -6.69 3.53 -10.16
N PHE A 38 -5.54 4.18 -9.96
CA PHE A 38 -4.89 4.31 -8.65
C PHE A 38 -5.57 5.34 -7.70
N GLY A 39 -6.32 6.29 -8.26
CA GLY A 39 -6.99 7.34 -7.49
C GLY A 39 -6.02 8.32 -6.85
N ASP A 40 -6.32 8.77 -5.63
CA ASP A 40 -5.44 9.67 -4.89
C ASP A 40 -4.16 8.95 -4.41
N VAL A 41 -3.04 9.26 -5.07
CA VAL A 41 -1.72 8.72 -4.79
C VAL A 41 -0.68 9.82 -4.77
N LYS A 42 0.31 9.65 -3.91
CA LYS A 42 1.47 10.53 -3.77
C LYS A 42 2.74 9.74 -4.04
N SER A 43 3.57 10.21 -4.96
CA SER A 43 4.95 9.71 -5.08
C SER A 43 5.75 10.21 -3.88
N ILE A 44 6.48 9.31 -3.22
CA ILE A 44 7.33 9.63 -2.07
C ILE A 44 8.77 9.74 -2.56
N LYS A 45 9.59 8.71 -2.36
CA LYS A 45 11.00 8.66 -2.81
C LYS A 45 11.34 7.24 -3.25
N ASN A 46 12.39 7.11 -4.07
CA ASN A 46 12.90 5.84 -4.55
C ASN A 46 11.82 4.93 -5.17
N GLY A 47 10.83 5.50 -5.86
CA GLY A 47 9.72 4.77 -6.48
C GLY A 47 8.80 4.07 -5.47
N LEU A 48 8.73 4.56 -4.23
CA LEU A 48 7.67 4.24 -3.27
C LEU A 48 6.51 5.23 -3.46
N PHE A 49 5.29 4.71 -3.38
CA PHE A 49 4.05 5.46 -3.50
C PHE A 49 3.21 5.30 -2.24
N GLU A 50 2.52 6.36 -1.88
CA GLU A 50 1.51 6.39 -0.82
C GLU A 50 0.13 6.54 -1.47
N MET A 51 -0.75 5.58 -1.25
CA MET A 51 -2.15 5.67 -1.61
C MET A 51 -2.97 6.20 -0.44
N ARG A 52 -3.71 7.27 -0.67
CA ARG A 52 -4.51 7.94 0.35
C ARG A 52 -5.98 7.53 0.22
N ILE A 53 -6.54 7.06 1.33
CA ILE A 53 -7.94 6.62 1.40
C ILE A 53 -8.61 7.43 2.50
N ASP A 54 -9.41 8.39 2.08
CA ASP A 54 -10.11 9.33 2.96
C ASP A 54 -11.45 8.75 3.45
N VAL A 55 -11.34 7.66 4.20
CA VAL A 55 -12.47 6.98 4.87
C VAL A 55 -12.02 6.61 6.28
N GLY A 56 -12.91 6.83 7.26
CA GLY A 56 -12.59 6.61 8.68
C GLY A 56 -11.49 7.57 9.15
N GLN A 57 -10.41 7.03 9.71
CA GLN A 57 -9.27 7.81 10.23
C GLN A 57 -8.34 8.40 9.16
N GLY A 58 -8.61 8.15 7.87
CA GLY A 58 -7.75 8.58 6.78
C GLY A 58 -6.54 7.65 6.62
N TRP A 59 -6.76 6.50 6.01
CA TRP A 59 -5.75 5.45 5.84
C TRP A 59 -4.72 5.78 4.77
N ARG A 60 -3.50 5.24 4.95
CA ARG A 60 -2.42 5.23 3.96
C ARG A 60 -2.03 3.81 3.64
N VAL A 61 -1.81 3.51 2.37
CA VAL A 61 -1.25 2.23 1.93
C VAL A 61 0.00 2.52 1.13
N TYR A 62 1.13 1.97 1.57
CA TYR A 62 2.40 2.15 0.88
C TYR A 62 2.63 1.00 -0.08
N TYR A 63 3.03 1.34 -1.29
CA TYR A 63 3.22 0.36 -2.35
C TYR A 63 4.35 0.78 -3.31
N PHE A 64 4.85 -0.18 -4.07
CA PHE A 64 5.70 0.12 -5.22
C PHE A 64 5.25 -0.66 -6.46
N ARG A 65 5.70 -0.22 -7.63
CA ARG A 65 5.48 -0.92 -8.90
C ARG A 65 6.78 -1.46 -9.46
N SER A 66 6.72 -2.66 -10.02
CA SER A 66 7.78 -3.30 -10.80
C SER A 66 7.13 -3.88 -12.04
N GLY A 67 7.31 -3.21 -13.19
CA GLY A 67 6.55 -3.51 -14.40
C GLY A 67 5.03 -3.33 -14.19
N GLU A 68 4.29 -4.39 -14.48
CA GLU A 68 2.83 -4.47 -14.28
C GLU A 68 2.42 -4.87 -12.86
N THR A 69 3.37 -5.33 -12.04
CA THR A 69 3.06 -5.79 -10.69
C THR A 69 3.13 -4.64 -9.69
N VAL A 70 2.08 -4.51 -8.89
CA VAL A 70 1.97 -3.59 -7.76
C VAL A 70 2.13 -4.40 -6.48
N TYR A 71 3.09 -4.01 -5.64
CA TYR A 71 3.36 -4.64 -4.35
C TYR A 71 2.82 -3.77 -3.23
N LEU A 72 1.78 -4.22 -2.53
CA LEU A 72 1.23 -3.59 -1.33
C LEU A 72 2.07 -4.00 -0.11
N LEU A 73 2.72 -3.03 0.54
CA LEU A 73 3.77 -3.29 1.52
C LEU A 73 3.26 -3.24 2.96
N ILE A 74 2.76 -2.08 3.36
CA ILE A 74 2.28 -1.80 4.72
C ILE A 74 1.19 -0.73 4.66
N HIS A 75 0.56 -0.49 5.80
CA HIS A 75 -0.38 0.61 5.99
C HIS A 75 0.22 1.68 6.90
N GLY A 76 -0.28 2.92 6.79
CA GLY A 76 -0.03 4.00 7.74
C GLY A 76 -1.36 4.46 8.35
N GLY A 77 -1.35 4.68 9.67
CA GLY A 77 -2.57 4.97 10.45
C GLY A 77 -2.61 6.35 11.09
N SER A 78 -1.47 7.03 11.27
CA SER A 78 -1.41 8.35 11.90
C SER A 78 -0.34 9.23 11.25
N LYS A 79 -0.54 10.56 11.31
CA LYS A 79 0.41 11.52 10.72
C LYS A 79 1.76 11.54 11.45
N SER A 80 1.80 11.21 12.74
CA SER A 80 3.03 11.16 13.54
C SER A 80 3.89 9.93 13.25
N GLY A 81 3.30 8.82 12.79
CA GLY A 81 4.02 7.60 12.40
C GLY A 81 4.51 7.58 10.95
N GLN A 82 4.13 8.56 10.14
CA GLN A 82 4.30 8.51 8.68
C GLN A 82 5.76 8.31 8.24
N GLN A 83 6.72 8.94 8.92
CA GLN A 83 8.14 8.81 8.56
C GLN A 83 8.67 7.39 8.82
N ALA A 84 8.29 6.79 9.94
CA ALA A 84 8.66 5.41 10.28
C ALA A 84 8.04 4.42 9.29
N ASP A 85 6.77 4.63 8.93
CA ASP A 85 6.09 3.81 7.91
C ASP A 85 6.83 3.90 6.56
N ILE A 86 7.22 5.10 6.13
CA ILE A 86 7.97 5.29 4.87
C ILE A 86 9.30 4.54 4.89
N GLU A 87 10.04 4.61 6.01
CA GLU A 87 11.32 3.92 6.16
C GLU A 87 11.15 2.40 6.13
N GLN A 88 10.16 1.88 6.85
CA GLN A 88 9.83 0.46 6.84
C GLN A 88 9.41 -0.01 5.43
N ALA A 89 8.58 0.76 4.74
CA ALA A 89 8.15 0.45 3.38
C ALA A 89 9.34 0.45 2.39
N LEU A 90 10.31 1.36 2.54
CA LEU A 90 11.52 1.35 1.71
C LEU A 90 12.38 0.11 1.96
N ALA A 91 12.56 -0.29 3.22
CA ALA A 91 13.31 -1.48 3.58
C ALA A 91 12.64 -2.75 3.01
N MET A 92 11.31 -2.88 3.14
CA MET A 92 10.56 -3.99 2.55
C MET A 92 10.66 -4.02 1.03
N LYS A 93 10.56 -2.85 0.39
CA LYS A 93 10.74 -2.74 -1.05
C LYS A 93 12.11 -3.27 -1.48
N GLN A 94 13.17 -2.84 -0.81
CA GLN A 94 14.52 -3.27 -1.15
C GLN A 94 14.69 -4.79 -1.01
N ALA A 95 14.23 -5.36 0.10
CA ALA A 95 14.27 -6.81 0.33
C ALA A 95 13.53 -7.60 -0.77
N ILE A 96 12.35 -7.13 -1.21
CA ILE A 96 11.59 -7.74 -2.30
C ILE A 96 12.31 -7.62 -3.65
N GLN A 97 13.04 -6.54 -3.89
CA GLN A 97 13.79 -6.36 -5.14
C GLN A 97 15.06 -7.21 -5.18
N GLU A 98 15.72 -7.41 -4.04
CA GLU A 98 16.91 -8.26 -3.91
C GLU A 98 16.56 -9.74 -4.04
N GLY A 99 15.46 -10.20 -3.43
CA GLY A 99 15.00 -11.59 -3.55
C GLY A 99 14.43 -11.99 -4.92
N LYS A 100 14.36 -11.05 -5.88
CA LYS A 100 13.94 -11.30 -7.27
C LYS A 100 15.09 -11.31 -8.28
N LYS A 101 16.30 -10.95 -7.85
CA LYS A 101 17.52 -11.11 -8.66
C LYS A 101 17.96 -12.56 -8.60
#